data_AF-A0AA36HCM2-F1
#
_entry.id   AF-A0AA36HCM2-F1
#
_cell.length_a   1.000
_cell.length_b   1.000
_cell.length_c   1.000
_cell.angle_alpha   90.00
_cell.angle_beta   90.00
_cell.angle_gamma   90.00
#
_symmetry.space_group_name_H-M   'P 1'
#
loop_
_entity.id
_entity.type
_entity.pdbx_description
1 polymer ?
#
loop_
_entity_poly.entity_id
_entity_poly.type
_entity_poly.pdbx_seq_one_letter_code
_entity_poly.pdbx_strand_id
1 'polypeptide(L)'
;MWFFNSVSVGLAGVCCALIGVFSAEWPKTGVTLFTLVITCMGFSPVGFYKCGTLCSRQYAHFVLAAVQYMKCVAMFVAPGTVALLVHDESRYNQWRYVYWINGILLII
;
A
#
# COMPACT_ATOMS: atom_id res chain seq x y z
N MET A 1 -12.37 -13.94 -4.05
CA MET A 1 -11.45 -12.92 -4.62
C MET A 1 -11.71 -11.56 -4.00
N TRP A 2 -12.98 -11.12 -3.94
CA TRP A 2 -13.39 -9.87 -3.30
C TRP A 2 -12.97 -9.74 -1.83
N PHE A 3 -13.17 -10.78 -1.00
CA PHE A 3 -12.75 -10.78 0.41
C PHE A 3 -11.25 -10.52 0.61
N PHE A 4 -10.39 -11.17 -0.17
CA PHE A 4 -8.94 -10.95 -0.11
C PHE A 4 -8.56 -9.53 -0.55
N ASN A 5 -9.27 -8.98 -1.55
CA ASN A 5 -9.03 -7.63 -2.03
C ASN A 5 -9.47 -6.58 -0.99
N SER A 6 -10.67 -6.73 -0.41
CA SER A 6 -11.19 -5.83 0.63
C SER A 6 -10.37 -5.85 1.91
N VAL A 7 -9.89 -7.03 2.33
CA VAL A 7 -9.01 -7.13 3.51
C VAL A 7 -7.62 -6.57 3.20
N SER A 8 -7.07 -6.86 2.02
CA SER A 8 -5.72 -6.42 1.70
C SER A 8 -5.62 -4.92 1.46
N VAL A 9 -6.60 -4.33 0.78
CA VAL A 9 -6.61 -2.92 0.38
C VAL A 9 -7.36 -2.06 1.41
N GLY A 10 -8.52 -2.50 1.86
CA GLY A 10 -9.35 -1.76 2.82
C GLY A 10 -8.75 -1.71 4.23
N LEU A 11 -8.29 -2.85 4.79
CA LEU A 11 -7.66 -2.84 6.12
C LEU A 11 -6.32 -2.07 6.10
N ALA A 12 -5.53 -2.22 5.04
CA ALA A 12 -4.30 -1.46 4.87
C ALA A 12 -4.56 0.05 4.73
N GLY A 13 -5.60 0.45 3.97
CA GLY A 13 -6.00 1.85 3.82
C GLY A 13 -6.45 2.49 5.12
N VAL A 14 -7.28 1.78 5.91
CA VAL A 14 -7.73 2.24 7.24
C VAL A 14 -6.54 2.38 8.19
N CYS A 15 -5.61 1.42 8.20
CA CYS A 15 -4.41 1.51 9.03
C CYS A 15 -3.45 2.62 8.58
N CYS A 16 -3.30 2.88 7.28
CA CYS A 16 -2.57 4.04 6.76
C CYS A 16 -3.21 5.36 7.19
N ALA A 17 -4.54 5.48 7.12
CA ALA A 17 -5.26 6.67 7.56
C ALA A 17 -5.07 6.91 9.07
N LEU A 18 -5.08 5.84 9.88
CA LEU A 18 -4.82 5.90 11.32
C LEU A 18 -3.39 6.35 11.65
N ILE A 19 -2.39 5.95 10.86
CA ILE A 19 -0.99 6.44 11.00
C ILE A 19 -0.90 7.95 10.77
N GLY A 20 -1.70 8.50 9.86
CA GLY A 20 -1.77 9.94 9.65
C GLY A 20 -2.57 10.71 10.72
N VAL A 21 -3.38 10.04 11.55
CA VAL A 21 -4.11 10.68 12.66
C VAL A 21 -3.32 10.61 13.97
N PHE A 22 -2.62 9.51 14.23
CA PHE A 22 -1.80 9.33 15.43
C PHE A 22 -0.37 9.84 15.22
N SER A 23 -0.06 11.03 15.74
CA SER A 23 1.27 11.63 15.59
C SER A 23 2.12 11.73 16.83
N ALA A 24 3.37 11.28 16.67
CA ALA A 24 4.58 11.51 17.47
C ALA A 24 4.60 11.05 18.94
N GLU A 25 3.47 11.03 19.65
CA GLU A 25 3.46 10.78 21.09
C GLU A 25 3.64 9.30 21.47
N TRP A 26 3.43 8.37 20.52
CA TRP A 26 3.50 6.92 20.76
C TRP A 26 4.27 6.18 19.65
N PRO A 27 5.61 6.12 19.69
CA PRO A 27 6.42 5.48 18.65
C PRO A 27 6.11 3.98 18.48
N LYS A 28 5.73 3.29 19.58
CA LYS A 28 5.34 1.87 19.55
C LYS A 28 4.10 1.64 18.68
N THR A 29 3.09 2.51 18.81
CA THR A 29 1.83 2.41 18.06
C THR A 29 2.07 2.67 16.57
N GLY A 30 2.91 3.66 16.23
CA GLY A 30 3.28 3.95 14.83
C GLY A 30 3.94 2.76 14.13
N VAL A 31 4.91 2.12 14.78
CA VAL A 31 5.57 0.92 14.24
C VAL A 31 4.57 -0.23 14.06
N THR A 32 3.71 -0.49 15.07
CA THR A 32 2.72 -1.58 14.97
C THR A 32 1.75 -1.40 13.80
N LEU A 33 1.25 -0.18 13.59
CA LEU A 33 0.37 0.12 12.46
C LEU A 33 1.10 -0.02 11.13
N PHE A 34 2.35 0.43 11.05
CA PHE A 34 3.16 0.32 9.83
C PHE A 34 3.44 -1.15 9.46
N THR A 35 3.80 -1.98 10.45
CA THR A 35 3.98 -3.42 10.25
C THR A 35 2.68 -4.09 9.81
N LEU A 36 1.54 -3.66 10.35
CA LEU A 36 0.24 -4.21 9.99
C LEU A 36 -0.15 -3.83 8.55
N VAL A 37 0.10 -2.59 8.12
CA VAL A 37 -0.07 -2.16 6.72
C VAL A 37 0.75 -3.02 5.77
N ILE A 38 2.05 -3.21 6.04
CA ILE A 38 2.93 -4.02 5.18
C ILE A 38 2.45 -5.47 5.12
N THR A 39 2.02 -6.01 6.26
CA THR A 39 1.50 -7.39 6.34
C THR A 39 0.22 -7.53 5.52
N CYS A 40 -0.72 -6.60 5.62
CA CYS A 40 -1.95 -6.59 4.82
C CYS A 40 -1.69 -6.39 3.33
N MET A 41 -0.73 -5.55 2.94
CA MET A 41 -0.30 -5.39 1.54
C MET A 41 0.38 -6.66 1.00
N GLY A 42 1.04 -7.45 1.85
CA GLY A 42 1.61 -8.75 1.50
C GLY A 42 0.59 -9.80 1.06
N PHE A 43 -0.69 -9.62 1.40
CA PHE A 43 -1.77 -10.52 0.96
C PHE A 43 -2.32 -10.21 -0.44
N SER A 44 -2.12 -9.00 -0.98
CA SER A 44 -2.64 -8.64 -2.32
C SER A 44 -2.07 -9.54 -3.44
N PRO A 45 -0.75 -9.83 -3.49
CA PRO A 45 -0.17 -10.68 -4.52
C PRO A 45 -0.80 -12.08 -4.55
N VAL A 46 -1.11 -12.68 -3.40
CA VAL A 46 -1.74 -14.01 -3.32
C VAL A 46 -3.08 -14.03 -4.06
N GLY A 47 -3.88 -12.98 -3.87
CA GLY A 47 -5.14 -12.79 -4.60
C GLY A 47 -4.90 -12.66 -6.10
N PHE A 48 -4.03 -11.74 -6.52
CA PHE A 48 -3.76 -11.48 -7.94
C PHE A 48 -3.18 -12.69 -8.69
N TYR A 49 -2.23 -13.42 -8.08
CA TYR A 49 -1.62 -14.59 -8.71
C TYR A 49 -2.63 -15.73 -8.90
N LYS A 50 -3.52 -15.97 -7.92
CA LYS A 50 -4.60 -16.96 -8.09
C LYS A 50 -5.66 -16.50 -9.09
N CYS A 51 -6.04 -15.22 -9.10
CA CYS A 51 -7.00 -14.71 -10.09
C CYS A 51 -6.46 -14.78 -11.52
N GLY A 52 -5.23 -14.33 -11.74
CA GLY A 52 -4.61 -14.31 -13.07
C GLY A 52 -4.46 -15.70 -13.66
N THR A 53 -4.08 -16.68 -12.85
CA THR A 53 -3.95 -18.07 -13.30
C THR A 53 -5.30 -18.72 -13.63
N LEU A 54 -6.37 -18.38 -12.90
CA LEU A 54 -7.73 -18.86 -13.18
C LEU A 54 -8.37 -18.20 -14.42
N CYS A 55 -8.18 -16.89 -14.61
CA CYS A 55 -8.79 -16.14 -15.71
C CYS A 55 -8.07 -16.35 -17.05
N SER A 56 -6.77 -16.65 -17.04
CA SER A 56 -5.98 -16.84 -18.27
C SER A 56 -5.08 -18.08 -18.20
N ARG A 57 -5.66 -19.29 -18.13
CA ARG A 57 -4.88 -20.54 -18.02
C ARG A 57 -3.78 -20.71 -19.09
N GLN A 58 -4.04 -20.30 -20.34
CA GLN A 58 -3.05 -20.40 -21.44
C GLN A 58 -2.05 -19.23 -21.49
N TYR A 59 -2.40 -18.06 -20.93
CA TYR A 59 -1.57 -16.84 -20.97
C TYR A 59 -1.14 -16.37 -19.57
N ALA A 60 -1.20 -17.25 -18.57
CA ALA A 60 -0.98 -16.91 -17.16
C ALA A 60 0.38 -16.25 -16.97
N HIS A 61 1.44 -16.79 -17.58
CA HIS A 61 2.79 -16.23 -17.48
C HIS A 61 2.88 -14.77 -17.98
N PHE A 62 2.16 -14.43 -19.05
CA PHE A 62 2.13 -13.07 -19.58
C PHE A 62 1.38 -12.12 -18.64
N VAL A 63 0.22 -12.53 -18.13
CA VAL A 63 -0.56 -11.73 -17.17
C VAL A 63 0.22 -11.51 -15.87
N LEU A 64 0.91 -12.54 -15.37
CA LEU A 64 1.73 -12.41 -14.17
C LEU A 64 2.94 -11.48 -14.38
N ALA A 65 3.56 -11.52 -15.56
CA ALA A 65 4.64 -10.60 -15.92
C ALA A 65 4.14 -9.14 -15.96
N ALA A 66 2.95 -8.89 -16.54
CA ALA A 66 2.33 -7.57 -16.54
C ALA A 66 2.02 -7.05 -15.12
N VAL A 67 1.51 -7.92 -14.24
CA VAL A 67 1.28 -7.57 -12.82
C VAL A 67 2.58 -7.21 -12.11
N GLN A 68 3.66 -7.95 -12.34
CA GLN A 68 4.97 -7.65 -11.74
C GLN A 68 5.55 -6.34 -12.28
N TYR A 69 5.40 -6.08 -13.58
CA TYR A 69 5.79 -4.80 -14.17
C TYR A 69 5.08 -3.63 -13.50
N MET A 70 3.76 -3.72 -13.31
CA MET A 70 2.98 -2.69 -12.59
C MET A 70 3.44 -2.51 -11.14
N LYS A 71 3.89 -3.58 -10.46
CA LYS A 71 4.47 -3.47 -9.10
C LYS A 71 5.79 -2.69 -9.11
N CYS A 72 6.64 -2.90 -10.10
CA CYS A 72 7.87 -2.12 -10.26
C CYS A 72 7.55 -0.65 -10.52
N VAL A 73 6.56 -0.35 -11.36
CA VAL A 73 6.08 1.03 -11.58
C VAL A 73 5.59 1.65 -10.25
N ALA A 74 4.82 0.91 -9.46
CA ALA A 74 4.35 1.36 -8.15
C ALA A 74 5.51 1.64 -7.17
N MET A 75 6.61 0.89 -7.25
CA MET A 75 7.81 1.14 -6.43
C MET A 75 8.45 2.49 -6.74
N PHE A 76 8.30 3.02 -7.96
CA PHE A 76 8.75 4.38 -8.31
C PHE A 76 7.79 5.47 -7.84
N VAL A 77 6.50 5.15 -7.63
CA VAL A 77 5.51 6.12 -7.13
C VAL A 77 5.83 6.53 -5.70
N ALA A 78 6.32 5.63 -4.85
CA ALA A 78 6.68 5.93 -3.47
C ALA A 78 7.76 7.05 -3.33
N PRO A 79 8.96 6.94 -3.94
CA PRO A 79 9.96 8.00 -3.89
C PRO A 79 9.50 9.25 -4.65
N GLY A 80 8.71 9.12 -5.72
CA GLY A 80 8.12 10.26 -6.42
C GLY A 80 7.17 11.08 -5.53
N THR A 81 6.36 10.40 -4.73
CA THR A 81 5.43 11.03 -3.79
C THR A 81 6.19 11.76 -2.68
N VAL A 82 7.26 11.16 -2.15
CA VAL A 82 8.12 11.79 -1.13
C VAL A 82 8.86 13.00 -1.71
N ALA A 83 9.43 12.89 -2.92
CA ALA A 83 10.14 13.99 -3.56
C ALA A 83 9.25 15.21 -3.86
N LEU A 84 7.96 15.00 -4.11
CA LEU A 84 7.00 16.09 -4.35
C LEU A 84 6.45 16.72 -3.06
N LEU A 85 6.28 15.94 -1.99
CA LEU A 85 5.54 16.37 -0.79
C LEU A 85 6.43 16.65 0.43
N VAL A 86 7.65 16.11 0.48
CA VAL A 86 8.59 16.29 1.60
C VAL A 86 9.75 17.15 1.14
N HIS A 87 9.78 18.40 1.63
CA HIS A 87 10.94 19.30 1.47
C HIS A 87 11.84 19.29 2.70
N ASP A 88 11.36 18.76 3.84
CA ASP A 88 12.01 18.91 5.14
C ASP A 88 11.69 17.70 6.04
N GLU A 89 12.61 16.74 6.07
CA GLU A 89 12.42 15.41 6.67
C GLU A 89 12.16 15.45 8.19
N SER A 90 12.60 16.52 8.85
CA SER A 90 12.46 16.75 10.29
C SER A 90 11.04 17.14 10.71
N ARG A 91 10.20 17.63 9.77
CA ARG A 91 8.84 18.08 10.07
C ARG A 91 7.84 16.93 9.93
N TYR A 92 7.45 16.37 11.08
CA TYR A 92 6.41 15.34 11.21
C TYR A 92 5.13 15.66 10.41
N ASN A 93 4.72 16.93 10.36
CA ASN A 93 3.50 17.34 9.65
C ASN A 93 3.52 17.04 8.15
N GLN A 94 4.68 17.03 7.48
CA GLN A 94 4.76 16.73 6.04
C GLN A 94 4.52 15.24 5.75
N TRP A 95 5.09 14.36 6.58
CA TRP A 95 4.85 12.93 6.51
C TRP A 95 3.38 12.57 6.77
N ARG A 96 2.71 13.32 7.64
CA ARG A 96 1.28 13.14 7.92
C ARG A 96 0.42 13.27 6.67
N TYR A 97 0.69 14.28 5.83
CA TYR A 97 -0.02 14.48 4.57
C TYR A 97 0.25 13.35 3.56
N VAL A 98 1.49 12.85 3.49
CA VAL A 98 1.84 11.71 2.62
C VAL A 98 1.03 10.47 3.01
N TYR A 99 0.95 10.14 4.31
CA TYR A 99 0.18 8.96 4.76
C TYR A 99 -1.33 9.12 4.59
N TRP A 100 -1.87 10.34 4.73
CA TRP A 100 -3.28 10.61 4.45
C TRP A 100 -3.62 10.44 2.97
N ILE A 101 -2.81 11.00 2.07
CA ILE A 101 -3.03 10.86 0.63
C ILE A 101 -2.96 9.40 0.21
N ASN A 102 -1.94 8.66 0.70
CA ASN A 102 -1.83 7.22 0.43
C ASN A 102 -2.99 6.42 1.04
N GLY A 103 -3.42 6.74 2.26
CA GLY A 103 -4.55 6.09 2.92
C GLY A 103 -5.87 6.29 2.16
N ILE A 104 -6.15 7.50 1.68
CA ILE A 104 -7.35 7.80 0.88
C ILE A 104 -7.29 7.10 -0.48
N LEU A 105 -6.15 7.14 -1.17
CA LEU A 105 -5.94 6.44 -2.45
C LEU A 105 -6.06 4.91 -2.33
N LEU A 106 -5.77 4.35 -1.15
CA LEU A 106 -5.96 2.93 -0.88
C LEU A 106 -7.41 2.57 -0.56
N ILE A 107 -8.24 3.53 -0.13
CA ILE A 107 -9.65 3.27 0.23
C ILE A 107 -10.59 3.43 -0.97
N ILE A 108 -10.27 4.36 -1.88
CA ILE A 108 -10.99 4.61 -3.14
C ILE A 108 -10.64 3.55 -4.18
#